data_AF-A0A6I9Q070-F1
#
_entry.id   AF-A0A6I9Q070-F1
#
_cell.length_a   1.000
_cell.length_b   1.000
_cell.length_c   1.000
_cell.angle_alpha   90.00
_cell.angle_beta   90.00
_cell.angle_gamma   90.00
#
_symmetry.space_group_name_H-M   'P 1'
#
loop_
_entity.id
_entity.type
_entity.pdbx_description
1 polymer ?
#
loop_
_entity_poly.entity_id
_entity_poly.type
_entity_poly.pdbx_seq_one_letter_code
_entity_poly.pdbx_strand_id
1 'polypeptide(L)'
;MKERTDAPQDRGCLVGICFFILGLGTLLPWNFFMTASLYFQARLNTTEWSNSTTVVRKEYYFNNWMTLLSQLPLLLFTLLNSFLYHRISEAVRIAGSLVFILLLFILTAVIVKVPMEEDCFFSVTMATIWFINSFGAVLQGSCFGLVGLLPQKYSTVFMSGQGLAGTFAAIAMLLAIASE
;
A
#
# COMPACT_ATOMS: atom_id res chain seq x y z
N MET A 1 10.55 -3.54 39.17
CA MET A 1 10.79 -2.93 37.85
C MET A 1 10.18 -1.54 37.90
N LYS A 2 11.01 -0.50 38.07
CA LYS A 2 10.55 0.86 38.39
C LYS A 2 10.04 1.51 37.10
N GLU A 3 8.72 1.70 36.98
CA GLU A 3 8.14 2.52 35.92
C GLU A 3 8.80 3.91 35.99
N ARG A 4 9.40 4.34 34.88
CA ARG A 4 10.00 5.67 34.77
C ARG A 4 8.88 6.69 34.69
N THR A 5 8.67 7.40 35.79
CA THR A 5 7.70 8.48 36.01
C THR A 5 8.07 9.78 35.26
N ASP A 6 8.62 9.70 34.05
CA ASP A 6 9.08 10.85 33.27
C ASP A 6 8.66 10.77 31.78
N ALA A 7 7.62 9.99 31.46
CA ALA A 7 7.02 10.04 30.13
C ALA A 7 6.01 11.20 30.09
N PRO A 8 6.10 12.16 29.13
CA PRO A 8 5.11 13.22 29.01
C PRO A 8 3.72 12.60 28.84
N GLN A 9 2.80 12.98 29.72
CA GLN A 9 1.44 12.46 29.75
C GLN A 9 0.73 12.89 28.46
N ASP A 10 0.43 11.91 27.59
CA ASP A 10 -0.28 12.13 26.32
C ASP A 10 -1.71 12.60 26.62
N ARG A 11 -1.89 13.92 26.76
CA ARG A 11 -3.17 14.54 27.10
C ARG A 11 -4.13 14.32 25.92
N GLY A 12 -5.02 13.33 26.06
CA GLY A 12 -6.11 13.06 25.14
C GLY A 12 -5.90 11.93 24.13
N CYS A 13 -4.87 11.08 24.27
CA CYS A 13 -4.57 9.98 23.34
C CYS A 13 -4.38 10.42 21.87
N LEU A 14 -4.15 11.72 21.61
CA LEU A 14 -4.04 12.30 20.27
C LEU A 14 -2.88 11.71 19.49
N VAL A 15 -1.74 11.49 20.15
CA VAL A 15 -0.57 10.86 19.51
C VAL A 15 -0.90 9.41 19.11
N GLY A 16 -1.63 8.69 19.96
CA GLY A 16 -2.15 7.36 19.64
C GLY A 16 -3.07 7.36 18.43
N ILE A 17 -4.03 8.30 18.35
CA ILE A 17 -4.94 8.42 17.20
C ILE A 17 -4.17 8.76 15.91
N CYS A 18 -3.18 9.65 15.98
CA CYS A 18 -2.33 9.96 14.82
C CYS A 18 -1.57 8.73 14.32
N PHE A 19 -0.96 7.94 15.21
CA PHE A 19 -0.29 6.69 14.83
C PHE A 19 -1.26 5.64 14.28
N PHE A 20 -2.47 5.59 14.82
CA PHE A 20 -3.52 4.72 14.31
C PHE A 20 -3.90 5.09 12.87
N ILE A 21 -4.16 6.37 12.60
CA ILE A 21 -4.51 6.87 11.25
C ILE A 21 -3.33 6.68 10.29
N LEU A 22 -2.09 6.91 10.74
CA LEU A 22 -0.89 6.65 9.95
C LEU A 22 -0.76 5.16 9.59
N GLY A 23 -0.97 4.27 10.56
CA GLY A 23 -1.00 2.82 10.32
C GLY A 23 -2.05 2.45 9.29
N LEU A 24 -3.27 2.98 9.44
CA LEU A 24 -4.37 2.78 8.49
C LEU A 24 -4.00 3.26 7.09
N GLY A 25 -3.45 4.47 6.96
CA GLY A 25 -3.06 5.06 5.66
C GLY A 25 -1.91 4.33 4.96
N THR A 26 -1.04 3.62 5.69
CA THR A 26 0.08 2.88 5.07
C THR A 26 -0.36 1.66 4.27
N LEU A 27 -1.39 0.95 4.72
CA LEU A 27 -1.83 -0.31 4.13
C LEU A 27 -3.14 -0.21 3.36
N LEU A 28 -3.98 0.79 3.64
CA LEU A 28 -5.27 0.93 2.97
C LEU A 28 -5.14 1.03 1.43
N PRO A 29 -4.25 1.85 0.85
CA PRO A 29 -4.08 1.92 -0.60
C PRO A 29 -3.65 0.58 -1.21
N TRP A 30 -2.71 -0.11 -0.55
CA TRP A 30 -2.22 -1.41 -1.00
C TRP A 30 -3.31 -2.49 -0.92
N ASN A 31 -4.05 -2.53 0.19
CA ASN A 31 -5.10 -3.51 0.40
C ASN A 31 -6.25 -3.33 -0.61
N PHE A 32 -6.66 -2.08 -0.88
CA PHE A 32 -7.66 -1.80 -1.93
C PHE A 32 -7.12 -2.16 -3.32
N PHE A 33 -5.84 -1.92 -3.57
CA PHE A 33 -5.22 -2.28 -4.83
C PHE A 33 -5.14 -3.81 -5.01
N MET A 34 -4.83 -4.58 -3.96
CA MET A 34 -4.92 -6.04 -3.95
C MET A 34 -6.35 -6.53 -4.23
N THR A 35 -7.36 -5.93 -3.62
CA THR A 35 -8.76 -6.26 -3.92
C THR A 35 -9.11 -5.95 -5.39
N ALA A 36 -8.66 -4.81 -5.91
CA ALA A 36 -8.86 -4.41 -7.31
C ALA A 36 -8.04 -5.23 -8.31
N SER A 37 -6.99 -5.95 -7.88
CA SER A 37 -6.20 -6.84 -8.74
C SER A 37 -7.05 -7.89 -9.44
N LEU A 38 -8.12 -8.37 -8.78
CA LEU A 38 -9.09 -9.29 -9.37
C LEU A 38 -9.82 -8.65 -10.56
N TYR A 39 -10.18 -7.36 -10.45
CA TYR A 39 -10.77 -6.60 -11.55
C TYR A 39 -9.78 -6.40 -12.69
N PHE A 40 -8.52 -6.04 -12.39
CA PHE A 40 -7.47 -5.89 -13.40
C PHE A 40 -7.20 -7.21 -14.13
N GLN A 41 -7.16 -8.32 -13.41
CA GLN A 41 -6.99 -9.65 -13.98
C GLN A 41 -8.20 -10.04 -14.85
N ALA A 42 -9.43 -9.79 -14.40
CA ALA A 42 -10.63 -10.07 -15.20
C ALA A 42 -10.68 -9.23 -16.49
N ARG A 43 -10.27 -7.95 -16.42
CA ARG A 43 -10.20 -7.04 -17.57
C ARG A 43 -9.15 -7.46 -18.61
N LEU A 44 -8.04 -8.05 -18.17
CA LEU A 44 -6.93 -8.50 -19.02
C LEU A 44 -7.09 -9.96 -19.52
N ASN A 45 -8.08 -10.70 -19.01
CA ASN A 45 -8.32 -12.09 -19.38
C ASN A 45 -9.39 -12.16 -20.48
N THR A 46 -9.11 -11.53 -21.61
CA THR A 46 -9.98 -11.52 -22.79
C THR A 46 -9.82 -12.85 -23.52
N THR A 47 -10.90 -13.63 -23.59
CA THR A 47 -10.91 -14.91 -24.31
C THR A 47 -10.98 -14.61 -25.82
N GLU A 48 -9.84 -14.63 -26.52
CA GLU A 48 -9.87 -14.59 -27.98
C GLU A 48 -10.28 -15.97 -28.53
N TRP A 49 -11.50 -16.04 -29.10
CA TRP A 49 -11.96 -17.22 -29.84
C TRP A 49 -11.43 -17.15 -31.28
N SER A 50 -10.29 -17.79 -31.53
CA SER A 50 -9.81 -18.03 -32.90
C SER A 50 -10.13 -19.46 -33.32
N ASN A 51 -10.96 -19.59 -34.35
CA ASN A 51 -11.29 -20.79 -35.14
C ASN A 51 -10.75 -22.13 -34.59
N SER A 52 -11.58 -22.78 -33.76
CA SER A 52 -11.62 -24.24 -33.54
C SER A 52 -10.36 -24.93 -32.98
N THR A 53 -9.24 -24.24 -32.78
CA THR A 53 -8.02 -24.86 -32.24
C THR A 53 -7.19 -23.82 -31.51
N THR A 54 -6.97 -24.10 -30.22
CA THR A 54 -6.08 -23.42 -29.26
C THR A 54 -6.45 -21.99 -28.89
N VAL A 55 -7.09 -21.87 -27.72
CA VAL A 55 -7.18 -20.65 -26.91
C VAL A 55 -5.77 -20.19 -26.59
N VAL A 56 -5.28 -19.14 -27.29
CA VAL A 56 -4.06 -18.44 -26.86
C VAL A 56 -4.44 -17.62 -25.63
N ARG A 57 -4.49 -18.29 -24.49
CA ARG A 57 -4.59 -17.65 -23.19
C ARG A 57 -3.24 -16.96 -22.97
N LYS A 58 -3.15 -15.67 -23.30
CA LYS A 58 -2.05 -14.84 -22.78
C LYS A 58 -2.23 -14.82 -21.26
N GLU A 59 -1.62 -15.78 -20.57
CA GLU A 59 -1.46 -15.75 -19.13
C GLU A 59 -0.50 -14.62 -18.81
N TYR A 60 -1.00 -13.38 -18.78
CA TYR A 60 -0.30 -12.35 -18.06
C TYR A 60 -0.18 -12.88 -16.64
N TYR A 61 1.04 -13.22 -16.23
CA TYR A 61 1.39 -13.58 -14.86
C TYR A 61 1.23 -12.35 -13.95
N PHE A 62 0.07 -11.70 -13.99
CA PHE A 62 -0.27 -10.44 -13.35
C PHE A 62 -0.03 -10.56 -11.86
N ASN A 63 -0.50 -11.65 -11.25
CA ASN A 63 -0.31 -11.89 -9.82
C ASN A 63 1.17 -12.06 -9.45
N ASN A 64 1.97 -12.74 -10.29
CA ASN A 64 3.39 -12.94 -10.03
C ASN A 64 4.18 -11.64 -10.20
N TRP A 65 3.91 -10.87 -11.26
CA TRP A 65 4.52 -9.56 -11.50
C TRP A 65 4.12 -8.57 -10.43
N MET A 66 2.84 -8.51 -10.08
CA MET A 66 2.33 -7.67 -9.00
C MET A 66 3.03 -7.98 -7.68
N THR A 67 3.16 -9.26 -7.33
CA THR A 67 3.86 -9.70 -6.11
C THR A 67 5.35 -9.34 -6.15
N LEU A 68 6.03 -9.58 -7.28
CA LEU A 68 7.44 -9.21 -7.45
C LEU A 68 7.65 -7.70 -7.34
N LEU A 69 6.83 -6.91 -8.03
CA LEU A 69 6.90 -5.46 -8.06
C LEU A 69 6.41 -4.81 -6.76
N SER A 70 5.69 -5.53 -5.88
CA SER A 70 5.41 -5.06 -4.54
C SER A 70 6.57 -5.37 -3.59
N GLN A 71 7.09 -6.60 -3.62
CA GLN A 71 8.08 -7.06 -2.64
C GLN A 71 9.50 -6.54 -2.91
N LEU A 72 9.91 -6.42 -4.18
CA LEU A 72 11.25 -5.94 -4.52
C LEU A 72 11.47 -4.48 -4.09
N PRO A 73 10.56 -3.53 -4.40
CA PRO A 73 10.69 -2.17 -3.91
C PRO A 73 10.59 -2.11 -2.40
N LEU A 74 9.70 -2.90 -1.79
CA LEU A 74 9.60 -2.93 -0.34
C LEU A 74 10.94 -3.28 0.30
N LEU A 75 11.59 -4.33 -0.19
CA LEU A 75 12.89 -4.78 0.30
C LEU A 75 13.99 -3.75 0.04
N LEU A 76 14.11 -3.28 -1.21
CA LEU A 76 15.13 -2.32 -1.61
C LEU A 76 15.01 -1.00 -0.86
N PHE A 77 13.80 -0.42 -0.81
CA PHE A 77 13.59 0.86 -0.15
C PHE A 77 13.64 0.73 1.37
N THR A 78 13.25 -0.39 1.97
CA THR A 78 13.44 -0.59 3.42
C THR A 78 14.92 -0.63 3.79
N LEU A 79 15.74 -1.34 3.01
CA LEU A 79 17.21 -1.35 3.18
C LEU A 79 17.81 0.04 2.96
N LEU A 80 17.38 0.73 1.90
CA LEU A 80 17.86 2.08 1.58
C LEU A 80 17.40 3.11 2.62
N ASN A 81 16.22 2.91 3.24
CA ASN A 81 15.70 3.77 4.29
C ASN A 81 16.63 3.78 5.51
N SER A 82 17.30 2.66 5.79
CA SER A 82 18.30 2.56 6.86
C SER A 82 19.49 3.50 6.61
N PHE A 83 19.93 3.64 5.37
CA PHE A 83 20.99 4.60 4.98
C PHE A 83 20.50 6.05 4.89
N LEU A 84 19.30 6.26 4.37
CA LEU A 84 18.68 7.58 4.23
C LEU A 84 18.21 8.18 5.56
N TYR A 85 18.06 7.35 6.61
CA TYR A 85 17.71 7.77 7.96
C TYR A 85 18.61 8.89 8.50
N HIS A 86 19.90 8.86 8.13
CA HIS A 86 20.87 9.85 8.61
C HIS A 86 20.80 11.21 7.90
N ARG A 87 20.08 11.30 6.76
CA ARG A 87 20.15 12.47 5.86
C ARG A 87 18.86 13.29 5.80
N ILE A 88 17.70 12.73 6.14
CA ILE A 88 16.39 13.36 5.92
C ILE A 88 15.57 13.35 7.21
N SER A 89 14.93 14.48 7.55
CA SER A 89 14.03 14.58 8.70
C SER A 89 12.81 13.66 8.55
N GLU A 90 12.51 12.90 9.60
CA GLU A 90 11.43 11.89 9.64
C GLU A 90 10.07 12.48 9.26
N ALA A 91 9.75 13.68 9.75
CA ALA A 91 8.47 14.34 9.48
C ALA A 91 8.30 14.69 7.99
N VAL A 92 9.36 15.18 7.34
CA VAL A 92 9.35 15.51 5.91
C VAL A 92 9.21 14.25 5.07
N ARG A 93 9.88 13.16 5.46
CA ARG A 93 9.80 11.87 4.77
C ARG A 93 8.41 11.26 4.89
N ILE A 94 7.80 11.28 6.08
CA ILE A 94 6.43 10.78 6.31
C ILE A 94 5.41 11.61 5.52
N ALA A 95 5.41 12.94 5.68
CA ALA A 95 4.45 13.80 4.99
C ALA A 95 4.63 13.73 3.46
N GLY A 96 5.88 13.75 2.98
CA GLY A 96 6.21 13.62 1.57
C GLY A 96 5.70 12.30 0.98
N SER A 97 6.02 11.16 1.60
CA SER A 97 5.53 9.86 1.12
C SER A 97 4.01 9.77 1.12
N LEU A 98 3.33 10.34 2.13
CA LEU A 98 1.87 10.31 2.22
C LEU A 98 1.21 11.11 1.08
N VAL A 99 1.73 12.29 0.76
CA VAL A 99 1.29 13.10 -0.39
C VAL A 99 1.54 12.38 -1.71
N PHE A 100 2.73 11.78 -1.88
CA PHE A 100 3.06 11.02 -3.10
C PHE A 100 2.16 9.80 -3.29
N ILE A 101 1.90 9.01 -2.24
CA ILE A 101 1.00 7.86 -2.30
C ILE A 101 -0.42 8.31 -2.67
N LEU A 102 -0.90 9.42 -2.10
CA LEU A 102 -2.22 9.97 -2.41
C LEU A 102 -2.33 10.42 -3.88
N LEU A 103 -1.31 11.09 -4.41
CA LEU A 103 -1.25 11.48 -5.82
C LEU A 103 -1.24 10.26 -6.76
N LEU A 104 -0.43 9.24 -6.45
CA LEU A 104 -0.37 7.99 -7.23
C LEU A 104 -1.70 7.23 -7.17
N PHE A 105 -2.40 7.26 -6.04
CA PHE A 105 -3.71 6.64 -5.90
C PHE A 105 -4.78 7.35 -6.74
N ILE A 106 -4.79 8.69 -6.74
CA ILE A 106 -5.67 9.49 -7.61
C ILE A 106 -5.36 9.19 -9.08
N LEU A 107 -4.07 9.17 -9.45
CA LEU A 107 -3.64 8.83 -10.80
C LEU A 107 -4.13 7.44 -11.22
N THR A 108 -4.02 6.45 -10.34
CA THR A 108 -4.54 5.09 -10.57
C THR A 108 -6.06 5.11 -10.81
N ALA A 109 -6.83 5.84 -10.00
CA ALA A 109 -8.27 5.94 -10.15
C ALA A 109 -8.68 6.60 -11.49
N VAL A 110 -7.91 7.58 -11.96
CA VAL A 110 -8.10 8.20 -13.27
C VAL A 110 -7.76 7.21 -14.39
N ILE A 111 -6.62 6.52 -14.31
CA ILE A 111 -6.18 5.53 -15.31
C ILE A 111 -7.23 4.42 -15.49
N VAL A 112 -7.85 3.95 -14.40
CA VAL A 112 -8.91 2.93 -14.46
C VAL A 112 -10.09 3.38 -15.33
N LYS A 113 -10.43 4.67 -15.31
CA LYS A 113 -11.55 5.25 -16.08
C LYS A 113 -11.22 5.51 -17.55
N VAL A 114 -9.94 5.59 -17.92
CA VAL A 114 -9.53 5.84 -19.30
C VAL A 114 -9.58 4.53 -20.10
N PRO A 115 -10.23 4.49 -21.27
CA PRO A 115 -10.13 3.34 -22.17
C PRO A 115 -8.71 3.32 -22.77
N MET A 116 -7.89 2.38 -22.31
CA MET A 116 -6.53 2.13 -22.82
C MET A 116 -6.43 0.70 -23.35
N GLU A 117 -5.48 0.49 -24.26
CA GLU A 117 -5.11 -0.82 -24.77
C GLU A 117 -4.53 -1.71 -23.66
N GLU A 118 -4.81 -3.01 -23.70
CA GLU A 118 -4.53 -3.97 -22.62
C GLU A 118 -3.06 -4.00 -22.18
N ASP A 119 -2.13 -3.99 -23.15
CA ASP A 119 -0.69 -3.98 -22.91
C ASP A 119 -0.20 -2.68 -22.24
N CYS A 120 -0.73 -1.54 -22.69
CA CYS A 120 -0.40 -0.23 -22.12
C CYS A 120 -0.95 -0.10 -20.69
N PHE A 121 -2.18 -0.54 -20.48
CA PHE A 121 -2.84 -0.56 -19.18
C PHE A 121 -2.08 -1.43 -18.17
N PHE A 122 -1.62 -2.62 -18.59
CA PHE A 122 -0.81 -3.51 -17.76
C PHE A 122 0.51 -2.84 -17.34
N SER A 123 1.28 -2.30 -18.29
CA SER A 123 2.58 -1.68 -18.01
C SER A 123 2.47 -0.47 -17.06
N VAL A 124 1.50 0.40 -17.31
CA VAL A 124 1.25 1.60 -16.48
C VAL A 124 0.79 1.20 -15.07
N THR A 125 -0.10 0.20 -14.96
CA THR A 125 -0.56 -0.32 -13.66
C THR A 125 0.61 -0.88 -12.86
N MET A 126 1.47 -1.70 -13.49
CA MET A 126 2.66 -2.27 -12.88
C MET A 126 3.68 -1.21 -12.43
N ALA A 127 3.91 -0.18 -13.25
CA ALA A 127 4.77 0.94 -12.87
C ALA A 127 4.19 1.68 -11.66
N THR A 128 2.88 1.90 -11.62
CA THR A 128 2.21 2.60 -10.52
C THR A 128 2.31 1.80 -9.20
N ILE A 129 2.13 0.47 -9.27
CA ILE A 129 2.34 -0.44 -8.12
C ILE A 129 3.76 -0.30 -7.57
N TRP A 130 4.76 -0.31 -8.45
CA TRP A 130 6.16 -0.19 -8.06
C TRP A 130 6.41 1.11 -7.28
N PHE A 131 5.90 2.23 -7.79
CA PHE A 131 6.04 3.53 -7.10
C PHE A 131 5.29 3.56 -5.77
N ILE A 132 4.04 3.07 -5.72
CA ILE A 132 3.25 3.02 -4.47
C ILE A 132 4.00 2.19 -3.42
N ASN A 133 4.52 1.02 -3.77
CA ASN A 133 5.26 0.17 -2.84
C ASN A 133 6.60 0.78 -2.42
N SER A 134 7.28 1.49 -3.32
CA SER A 134 8.52 2.23 -3.01
C SER A 134 8.29 3.29 -1.92
N PHE A 135 7.32 4.18 -2.13
CA PHE A 135 7.00 5.23 -1.15
C PHE A 135 6.32 4.67 0.10
N GLY A 136 5.55 3.59 -0.03
CA GLY A 136 4.95 2.85 1.07
C GLY A 136 6.00 2.25 2.00
N ALA A 137 7.07 1.67 1.45
CA ALA A 137 8.20 1.15 2.23
C ALA A 137 8.94 2.26 2.98
N VAL A 138 9.13 3.40 2.33
CA VAL A 138 9.72 4.58 2.96
C VAL A 138 8.84 5.07 4.13
N LEU A 139 7.53 5.18 3.92
CA LEU A 139 6.56 5.61 4.93
C LEU A 139 6.53 4.63 6.11
N GLN A 140 6.38 3.34 5.82
CA GLN A 140 6.30 2.29 6.84
C GLN A 140 7.60 2.20 7.65
N GLY A 141 8.76 2.22 6.99
CA GLY A 141 10.06 2.25 7.69
C GLY A 141 10.26 3.51 8.52
N SER A 142 9.69 4.65 8.11
CA SER A 142 9.70 5.88 8.92
C SER A 142 8.83 5.78 10.15
N CYS A 143 7.61 5.27 10.00
CA CYS A 143 6.69 5.11 11.10
C CYS A 143 7.24 4.11 12.12
N PHE A 144 7.78 2.97 11.69
CA PHE A 144 8.41 2.03 12.63
C PHE A 144 9.67 2.59 13.28
N GLY A 145 10.46 3.41 12.58
CA GLY A 145 11.58 4.15 13.19
C GLY A 145 11.12 5.09 14.31
N LEU A 146 10.10 5.91 14.04
CA LEU A 146 9.54 6.86 15.00
C LEU A 146 8.86 6.15 16.19
N VAL A 147 8.10 5.10 15.92
CA VAL A 147 7.40 4.32 16.95
C VAL A 147 8.38 3.49 17.79
N GLY A 148 9.53 3.12 17.24
CA GLY A 148 10.62 2.47 17.98
C GLY A 148 11.28 3.37 19.04
N LEU A 149 11.17 4.69 18.90
CA LEU A 149 11.63 5.67 19.89
C LEU A 149 10.62 5.90 21.02
N LEU A 150 9.37 5.47 20.83
CA LEU A 150 8.25 5.67 21.74
C LEU A 150 7.93 4.40 22.56
N PRO A 151 7.16 4.51 23.66
CA PRO A 151 6.69 3.34 24.40
C PRO A 151 5.96 2.32 23.50
N GLN A 152 6.15 1.03 23.77
CA GLN A 152 5.58 -0.10 23.00
C GLN A 152 4.07 0.01 22.74
N LYS A 153 3.33 0.70 23.62
CA LYS A 153 1.90 0.99 23.45
C LYS A 153 1.59 1.64 22.09
N TYR A 154 2.44 2.53 21.58
CA TYR A 154 2.22 3.18 20.28
C TYR A 154 2.48 2.25 19.09
N SER A 155 3.36 1.26 19.24
CA SER A 155 3.58 0.18 18.25
C SER A 155 2.33 -0.66 18.07
N THR A 156 1.72 -1.07 19.18
CA THR A 156 0.46 -1.81 19.16
C THR A 156 -0.65 -1.00 18.47
N VAL A 157 -0.75 0.30 18.76
CA VAL A 157 -1.77 1.18 18.15
C VAL A 157 -1.54 1.36 16.64
N PHE A 158 -0.29 1.54 16.22
CA PHE A 158 0.07 1.61 14.80
C PHE A 158 -0.28 0.32 14.05
N MET A 159 0.13 -0.84 14.59
CA MET A 159 -0.20 -2.15 14.01
C MET A 159 -1.71 -2.46 14.02
N SER A 160 -2.43 -1.95 15.01
CA SER A 160 -3.89 -2.05 15.05
C SER A 160 -4.55 -1.28 13.90
N GLY A 161 -4.07 -0.07 13.59
CA GLY A 161 -4.53 0.71 12.43
C GLY A 161 -4.28 -0.01 11.11
N GLN A 162 -3.12 -0.66 10.99
CA GLN A 162 -2.77 -1.52 9.86
C GLN A 162 -3.73 -2.70 9.68
N GLY A 163 -4.08 -3.39 10.77
CA GLY A 163 -5.07 -4.47 10.75
C GLY A 163 -6.46 -3.98 10.33
N LEU A 164 -6.89 -2.82 10.83
CA LEU A 164 -8.19 -2.25 10.47
C LEU A 164 -8.27 -1.88 8.98
N ALA A 165 -7.18 -1.42 8.37
CA ALA A 165 -7.12 -1.19 6.93
C ALA A 165 -7.40 -2.49 6.12
N GLY A 166 -6.97 -3.65 6.63
CA GLY A 166 -7.30 -4.95 6.05
C GLY A 166 -8.78 -5.29 6.18
N THR A 167 -9.37 -5.04 7.35
CA THR A 167 -10.80 -5.23 7.58
C THR A 167 -11.64 -4.34 6.65
N PHE A 168 -11.28 -3.07 6.46
CA PHE A 168 -11.97 -2.19 5.52
C PHE A 168 -11.90 -2.71 4.08
N ALA A 169 -10.74 -3.22 3.65
CA ALA A 169 -10.60 -3.81 2.31
C ALA A 169 -11.43 -5.08 2.14
N ALA A 170 -11.47 -5.96 3.15
CA ALA A 170 -12.30 -7.15 3.12
C ALA A 170 -13.80 -6.81 3.05
N ILE A 171 -14.26 -5.84 3.84
CA ILE A 171 -15.65 -5.37 3.79
C ILE A 171 -15.96 -4.75 2.42
N ALA A 172 -15.07 -3.92 1.88
CA ALA A 172 -15.24 -3.33 0.55
C ALA A 172 -15.34 -4.41 -0.54
N MET A 173 -14.54 -5.48 -0.45
CA MET A 173 -14.61 -6.62 -1.35
C MET A 173 -15.96 -7.34 -1.25
N LEU A 174 -16.44 -7.62 -0.04
CA LEU A 174 -17.74 -8.28 0.16
C LEU A 174 -18.89 -7.44 -0.38
N LEU A 175 -18.87 -6.12 -0.14
CA LEU A 175 -19.86 -5.20 -0.67
C LEU A 175 -19.82 -5.11 -2.20
N ALA A 176 -18.62 -5.15 -2.80
CA ALA A 176 -18.48 -5.16 -4.25
C ALA A 176 -19.12 -6.41 -4.88
N ILE A 177 -18.85 -7.60 -4.32
CA ILE A 177 -19.46 -8.86 -4.77
C ILE A 177 -20.96 -8.88 -4.55
N ALA A 178 -21.44 -8.35 -3.42
CA ALA A 178 -22.88 -8.32 -3.11
C ALA A 178 -23.67 -7.27 -3.93
N SER A 179 -22.98 -6.33 -4.58
CA SER A 179 -23.59 -5.28 -5.41
C SER A 179 -23.63 -5.65 -6.90
N GLU A 180 -23.01 -6.76 -7.30
CA GLU A 180 -23.18 -7.39 -8.61
C GLU A 180 -24.44 -8.29 -8.63
#